data_AF-A0A1I0DF02-F1
#
_entry.id   AF-A0A1I0DF02-F1
#
_cell.length_a   1.000
_cell.length_b   1.000
_cell.length_c   1.000
_cell.angle_alpha   90.00
_cell.angle_beta   90.00
_cell.angle_gamma   90.00
#
_symmetry.space_group_name_H-M   'P 1'
#
loop_
_entity.id
_entity.type
_entity.pdbx_description
1 polymer ?
#
loop_
_entity_poly.entity_id
_entity_poly.type
_entity_poly.pdbx_seq_one_letter_code
_entity_poly.pdbx_strand_id
1 'polypeptide(L)' 'MTKDEKVSACYQHACLKYEDGEAINNQSVRERFELTKNDSSIASRIIADTVEAGLIKPVDAETKAKKFMTYLPYYG' A
#
# COMPACT_ATOMS: atom_id res chain seq x y z
N MET A 1 14.19 1.25 -9.84
CA MET A 1 13.87 0.99 -8.42
C MET A 1 13.99 -0.48 -8.10
N THR A 2 14.83 -0.77 -7.12
CA THR A 2 14.95 -2.07 -6.44
C THR A 2 13.69 -2.38 -5.63
N LYS A 3 13.59 -3.62 -5.11
CA LYS A 3 12.50 -4.02 -4.23
C LYS A 3 12.42 -3.12 -2.98
N ASP A 4 13.58 -2.85 -2.36
CA ASP A 4 13.68 -2.07 -1.13
C ASP A 4 13.23 -0.62 -1.32
N GLU A 5 13.63 0.01 -2.44
CA GLU A 5 13.18 1.36 -2.79
C GLU A 5 11.66 1.44 -2.97
N LYS A 6 11.04 0.40 -3.54
CA LYS A 6 9.58 0.34 -3.69
C LYS A 6 8.88 0.17 -2.34
N VAL A 7 9.41 -0.67 -1.45
CA VAL A 7 8.88 -0.86 -0.09
C VAL A 7 8.96 0.46 0.68
N SER A 8 10.11 1.13 0.65
CA SER A 8 10.31 2.43 1.30
C SER A 8 9.36 3.50 0.74
N ALA A 9 9.20 3.60 -0.58
CA ALA A 9 8.30 4.56 -1.21
C ALA A 9 6.81 4.28 -0.92
N CYS A 10 6.42 3.01 -0.83
CA CYS A 10 5.07 2.60 -0.44
C CYS A 10 4.77 2.99 1.01
N TYR A 11 5.71 2.73 1.92
CA TYR A 11 5.58 3.11 3.33
C TYR A 11 5.49 4.63 3.51
N GLN A 12 6.33 5.41 2.81
CA GLN A 12 6.24 6.87 2.82
C GLN A 12 4.87 7.37 2.34
N HIS A 13 4.34 6.77 1.26
CA HIS A 13 3.01 7.09 0.76
C HIS A 13 1.92 6.77 1.79
N ALA A 14 2.03 5.65 2.51
CA ALA A 14 1.12 5.30 3.59
C ALA A 14 1.16 6.33 4.74
N CYS A 15 2.36 6.78 5.14
CA CYS A 15 2.52 7.81 6.17
C CYS A 15 1.82 9.12 5.78
N LEU A 16 2.11 9.62 4.57
CA LEU A 16 1.52 10.87 4.08
C LEU A 16 0.00 10.78 4.01
N LYS A 17 -0.53 9.68 3.45
CA LYS A 17 -1.98 9.46 3.38
C LYS A 17 -2.62 9.41 4.77
N TYR A 18 -1.94 8.79 5.74
CA TYR A 18 -2.44 8.75 7.12
C TYR A 18 -2.47 10.12 7.78
N GLU A 19 -1.47 10.97 7.52
CA GLU A 19 -1.47 12.36 8.00
C GLU A 19 -2.66 13.17 7.43
N ASP A 20 -3.09 12.85 6.21
CA ASP A 20 -4.33 13.37 5.59
C ASP A 20 -5.62 12.66 6.07
N GLY A 21 -5.53 11.69 6.99
CA GLY A 21 -6.68 10.91 7.48
C GLY A 21 -7.19 9.85 6.51
N GLU A 22 -6.40 9.50 5.49
CA GLU A 22 -6.71 8.51 4.46
C GLU A 22 -5.89 7.22 4.65
N ALA A 23 -6.40 6.12 4.09
CA ALA A 23 -5.66 4.86 4.00
C ALA A 23 -5.22 4.59 2.55
N ILE A 24 -4.08 3.92 2.36
CA ILE A 24 -3.65 3.53 1.02
C ILE A 24 -4.39 2.30 0.55
N ASN A 25 -4.51 2.15 -0.76
CA ASN A 25 -5.05 0.96 -1.40
C ASN A 25 -4.30 0.69 -2.70
N ASN A 26 -4.71 -0.35 -3.43
CA ASN A 26 -4.07 -0.69 -4.70
C ASN A 26 -4.07 0.48 -5.69
N GLN A 27 -5.18 1.22 -5.80
CA GLN A 27 -5.32 2.37 -6.69
C GLN A 27 -4.34 3.48 -6.32
N SER A 28 -4.29 3.90 -5.05
CA SER A 28 -3.41 4.99 -4.61
C SER A 28 -1.93 4.64 -4.80
N VAL A 29 -1.56 3.38 -4.55
CA VAL A 29 -0.20 2.88 -4.82
C VAL A 29 0.10 2.91 -6.31
N ARG A 30 -0.85 2.55 -7.18
CA ARG A 30 -0.64 2.65 -8.64
C ARG A 30 -0.40 4.09 -9.07
N GLU A 31 -1.17 5.03 -8.55
CA GLU A 31 -0.98 6.45 -8.81
C GLU A 31 0.40 6.93 -8.33
N ARG A 32 0.84 6.49 -7.14
CA ARG A 32 2.16 6.81 -6.59
C ARG A 32 3.32 6.31 -7.46
N PHE A 33 3.17 5.15 -8.10
CA PHE A 33 4.21 4.51 -8.92
C PHE A 33 3.99 4.69 -10.43
N GLU A 34 3.06 5.56 -10.84
CA GLU A 34 2.73 5.82 -12.25
C GLU A 34 2.35 4.55 -13.04
N LEU A 35 1.64 3.63 -12.38
CA LEU A 35 1.24 2.32 -12.91
C LEU A 35 -0.12 2.35 -13.62
N THR A 36 -0.22 1.65 -14.75
CA THR A 36 -1.45 1.61 -15.59
C THR A 36 -2.47 0.62 -15.05
N LYS A 37 -3.75 0.69 -15.47
CA LYS A 37 -4.84 -0.19 -14.95
C LYS A 37 -4.53 -1.69 -15.01
N ASN A 38 -3.68 -2.10 -15.94
CA ASN A 38 -3.24 -3.48 -16.10
C ASN A 38 -2.17 -3.90 -15.08
N ASP A 39 -1.47 -2.94 -14.46
CA ASP A 39 -0.39 -3.18 -13.51
C ASP A 39 -0.87 -3.35 -12.05
N SER A 40 -2.16 -3.69 -11.87
CA SER A 40 -2.75 -3.88 -10.54
C SER A 40 -2.01 -4.94 -9.72
N SER A 41 -1.50 -5.99 -10.38
CA SER A 41 -0.70 -7.04 -9.74
C SER A 41 0.64 -6.54 -9.22
N ILE A 42 1.26 -5.56 -9.89
CA ILE A 42 2.53 -4.97 -9.44
C ILE A 42 2.31 -4.18 -8.16
N ALA A 43 1.28 -3.34 -8.11
CA ALA A 43 0.93 -2.60 -6.90
C ALA A 43 0.55 -3.53 -5.74
N SER A 44 -0.22 -4.59 -6.00
CA SER A 44 -0.52 -5.61 -4.99
C SER A 44 0.74 -6.27 -4.44
N ARG A 45 1.74 -6.53 -5.29
CA ARG A 45 3.01 -7.10 -4.85
C ARG A 45 3.80 -6.13 -3.98
N ILE A 46 3.87 -4.85 -4.35
CA ILE A 46 4.53 -3.80 -3.54
C ILE A 46 3.88 -3.70 -2.17
N ILE A 47 2.54 -3.67 -2.10
CA ILE A 47 1.79 -3.64 -0.84
C ILE A 47 2.13 -4.88 -0.01
N ALA A 48 2.06 -6.08 -0.61
CA ALA A 48 2.37 -7.32 0.10
C ALA A 48 3.80 -7.33 0.66
N ASP A 49 4.80 -6.95 -0.14
CA ASP A 49 6.18 -6.86 0.32
C ASP A 49 6.35 -5.82 1.45
N THR A 50 5.56 -4.75 1.47
CA THR A 50 5.57 -3.72 2.52
C THR A 50 4.87 -4.19 3.80
N VAL A 51 3.80 -5.00 3.68
CA VAL A 51 3.16 -5.69 4.80
C VAL A 51 4.11 -6.74 5.40
N GLU A 52 4.78 -7.53 4.57
CA GLU A 52 5.78 -8.53 4.99
C GLU A 52 6.96 -7.88 5.73
N ALA A 53 7.34 -6.66 5.33
CA ALA A 53 8.34 -5.85 6.04
C ALA A 53 7.83 -5.24 7.36
N GLY A 54 6.55 -5.39 7.70
CA GLY A 54 5.95 -4.86 8.93
C GLY A 54 5.77 -3.34 8.95
N LEU A 55 5.87 -2.68 7.79
CA LEU A 55 5.81 -1.21 7.69
C LEU A 55 4.39 -0.69 7.54
N ILE A 56 3.48 -1.50 7.00
CA ILE A 56 2.05 -1.18 6.88
C ILE A 56 1.20 -2.35 7.38
N LYS A 57 -0.04 -2.06 7.78
CA LYS A 57 -1.02 -3.05 8.27
C LYS A 57 -2.40 -2.84 7.64
N PRO A 58 -3.19 -3.90 7.42
CA PRO A 58 -4.56 -3.76 6.95
C PRO A 58 -5.41 -3.02 7.98
N VAL A 59 -6.32 -2.14 7.52
CA VAL A 59 -7.26 -1.42 8.39
C VAL A 59 -8.26 -2.39 9.02
N ASP A 60 -8.78 -3.32 8.22
CA ASP A 60 -9.80 -4.26 8.64
C ASP A 60 -9.40 -5.67 8.21
N ALA A 61 -9.01 -6.49 9.19
CA ALA A 61 -8.59 -7.87 8.96
C ALA A 61 -9.77 -8.80 8.65
N GLU A 62 -11.01 -8.37 8.92
CA GLU A 62 -12.23 -9.15 8.71
C GLU A 62 -12.83 -8.98 7.31
N THR A 63 -12.42 -7.95 6.57
CA THR A 63 -12.87 -7.67 5.21
C THR A 63 -12.44 -8.80 4.27
N LYS A 64 -13.32 -9.80 4.11
CA LYS A 64 -13.13 -10.95 3.22
C LYS A 64 -12.96 -10.55 1.74
N ALA A 65 -13.43 -9.35 1.37
CA ALA A 65 -13.30 -8.83 0.02
C ALA A 65 -11.95 -8.14 -0.18
N LYS A 66 -10.95 -8.88 -0.68
CA LYS A 66 -9.62 -8.37 -1.07
C LYS A 66 -9.66 -7.12 -1.96
N LYS A 67 -10.78 -6.91 -2.68
CA LYS A 67 -11.00 -5.78 -3.59
C LYS A 67 -11.05 -4.41 -2.89
N PHE A 68 -11.40 -4.36 -1.60
CA PHE A 68 -11.52 -3.12 -0.84
C PHE A 68 -10.51 -3.02 0.31
N MET A 69 -9.45 -3.83 0.27
CA MET A 69 -8.40 -3.77 1.29
C MET A 69 -7.68 -2.43 1.25
N THR A 70 -7.67 -1.78 2.41
CA THR A 70 -6.92 -0.56 2.69
C THR A 70 -5.87 -0.83 3.76
N TYR A 71 -4.81 -0.05 3.74
CA TYR A 71 -3.67 -0.20 4.62
C TYR A 71 -3.25 1.13 5.23
N LEU A 72 -2.75 1.07 6.46
CA LEU A 72 -2.20 2.18 7.21
C LEU A 72 -0.72 1.92 7.52
N PRO A 73 0.08 2.96 7.81
CA PRO A 73 1.41 2.76 8.38
C PRO A 73 1.31 1.95 9.68
N TYR A 74 2.39 1.27 10.08
CA TYR A 74 2.37 0.37 11.23
C TYR A 74 1.87 1.04 12.54
N TYR A 75 2.13 2.35 12.68
CA TYR A 75 1.75 3.16 13.84
C TYR A 75 0.34 3.78 13.73
N GLY A 76 -0.33 3.63 12.58
CA GLY A 76 -1.62 4.26 12.29
C GLY A 76 -2.85 3.53 12.82
#